data_AF-A0A2X1N2R5-F1
#
_entry.id   AF-A0A2X1N2R5-F1
#
_cell.length_a   1.000
_cell.length_b   1.000
_cell.length_c   1.000
_cell.angle_alpha   90.00
_cell.angle_beta   90.00
_cell.angle_gamma   90.00
#
_symmetry.space_group_name_H-M   'P 1'
#
loop_
_entity.id
_entity.type
_entity.pdbx_description
1 polymer ?
#
loop_
_entity_poly.entity_id
_entity_poly.type
_entity_poly.pdbx_seq_one_letter_code
_entity_poly.pdbx_strand_id
1 'polypeptide(L)' 'MRLLEKIAPSAHKIGASSAIEALHRQVASGLNEAQLMRDFVADGGSLIGLVKKHCEIWAGD' A
#
# COMPACT_ATOMS: atom_id res chain seq x y z
N MET A 1 4.22 -2.07 16.92
CA MET A 1 4.76 -1.38 15.74
C MET A 1 5.43 -0.10 16.20
N ARG A 2 6.70 -0.20 16.62
CA ARG A 2 7.27 0.82 17.52
C ARG A 2 7.48 2.20 16.89
N LEU A 3 7.56 2.32 15.55
CA LEU A 3 7.77 3.62 14.90
C LEU A 3 6.48 4.42 14.77
N LEU A 4 5.41 3.80 14.26
CA LEU A 4 4.11 4.46 14.07
C LEU A 4 3.54 4.99 15.39
N GLU A 5 3.69 4.22 16.47
CA GLU A 5 3.32 4.63 17.84
C GLU A 5 4.10 5.88 18.30
N LYS A 6 5.40 5.98 17.98
CA LYS A 6 6.26 7.10 18.38
C LYS A 6 5.97 8.39 17.60
N ILE A 7 5.60 8.27 16.33
CA ILE A 7 5.36 9.44 15.47
C ILE A 7 3.90 9.91 15.48
N ALA A 8 2.96 9.11 16.01
CA ALA A 8 1.55 9.45 16.07
C ALA A 8 1.24 10.81 16.74
N PRO A 9 1.86 11.20 17.89
CA PRO A 9 1.64 12.53 18.46
C PRO A 9 2.10 13.67 17.56
N SER A 10 3.20 13.48 16.83
CA SER A 10 3.70 14.47 15.86
C SER A 10 2.79 14.57 14.64
N ALA A 11 2.30 13.43 14.13
CA ALA A 11 1.35 13.39 13.04
C ALA A 11 0.02 14.07 13.39
N HIS A 12 -0.44 13.92 14.64
CA HIS A 12 -1.65 14.59 15.12
C HIS A 12 -1.51 16.12 15.07
N LYS A 13 -0.36 16.67 15.46
CA LYS A 13 -0.09 18.11 15.43
C LYS A 13 -0.15 18.73 14.04
N ILE A 14 0.17 17.96 13.00
CA ILE A 14 0.20 18.42 11.61
C ILE A 14 -1.00 17.93 10.78
N GLY A 15 -2.00 17.31 11.41
CA GLY A 15 -3.18 16.81 10.73
C GLY A 15 -2.95 15.54 9.88
N ALA A 16 -1.87 14.79 10.13
CA ALA A 16 -1.50 13.59 9.38
C ALA A 16 -1.91 12.26 10.07
N SER A 17 -2.82 12.29 11.04
CA SER A 17 -3.28 11.09 11.76
C SER A 17 -3.87 10.02 10.82
N SER A 18 -4.61 10.43 9.79
CA SER A 18 -5.18 9.51 8.79
C SER A 18 -4.12 8.72 8.02
N ALA A 19 -2.97 9.33 7.72
CA ALA A 19 -1.86 8.65 7.07
C ALA A 19 -1.23 7.59 8.00
N ILE A 20 -1.09 7.90 9.29
CA ILE A 20 -0.58 6.93 10.29
C ILE A 20 -1.51 5.74 10.42
N GLU A 21 -2.82 5.95 10.45
CA GLU A 21 -3.82 4.87 10.50
C GLU A 21 -3.80 4.00 9.24
N ALA A 22 -3.68 4.62 8.06
CA ALA A 22 -3.56 3.90 6.79
C ALA A 22 -2.30 3.01 6.76
N LEU A 23 -1.15 3.56 7.17
CA LEU A 23 0.09 2.80 7.29
C LEU A 23 -0.01 1.69 8.35
N HIS A 24 -0.74 1.93 9.45
CA HIS A 24 -0.97 0.90 10.45
C HIS A 24 -1.71 -0.31 9.86
N ARG A 25 -2.79 -0.05 9.11
CA ARG A 25 -3.55 -1.09 8.41
C ARG A 25 -2.69 -1.83 7.38
N GLN A 26 -1.86 -1.11 6.62
CA GLN A 26 -0.97 -1.71 5.63
C GLN A 26 0.06 -2.65 6.26
N VAL A 27 0.67 -2.27 7.38
CA VAL A 27 1.63 -3.14 8.08
C VAL A 27 0.93 -4.37 8.66
N ALA A 28 -0.29 -4.21 9.19
CA ALA A 28 -1.05 -5.30 9.77
C ALA A 28 -1.60 -6.29 8.72
N SER A 29 -1.80 -5.86 7.46
CA SER A 29 -2.32 -6.74 6.40
C SER A 29 -1.32 -7.83 5.97
N GLY A 30 -0.01 -7.61 6.19
CA GLY A 30 1.05 -8.52 5.73
C GLY A 30 1.22 -8.56 4.20
N LEU A 31 0.43 -7.77 3.47
CA LEU A 31 0.49 -7.68 2.01
C LEU A 31 1.53 -6.65 1.57
N ASN A 32 2.14 -6.88 0.42
CA ASN A 32 3.03 -5.92 -0.21
C ASN A 32 2.88 -5.97 -1.74
N GLU A 33 2.98 -4.80 -2.37
CA GLU A 33 2.78 -4.66 -3.82
C GLU A 33 3.70 -5.55 -4.65
N ALA A 34 4.96 -5.70 -4.22
CA ALA A 34 5.92 -6.54 -4.93
C ALA A 34 5.47 -8.01 -4.98
N GLN A 35 4.90 -8.54 -3.90
CA GLN A 35 4.36 -9.89 -3.88
C GLN A 35 3.09 -9.99 -4.72
N LEU A 36 2.18 -9.02 -4.63
CA LEU A 36 0.96 -8.98 -5.46
C LEU A 36 1.28 -8.95 -6.97
N MET A 37 2.33 -8.23 -7.37
CA MET A 37 2.82 -8.23 -8.76
C MET A 37 3.38 -9.60 -9.16
N ARG A 38 4.10 -10.28 -8.27
CA ARG A 38 4.61 -11.65 -8.53
C ARG A 38 3.48 -12.65 -8.63
N ASP A 39 2.50 -12.57 -7.75
CA ASP A 39 1.34 -13.46 -7.75
C ASP A 39 0.54 -13.28 -9.04
N PHE A 40 0.32 -12.03 -9.48
CA PHE A 40 -0.33 -11.75 -10.77
C PHE A 40 0.38 -12.43 -11.97
N VAL A 41 1.72 -12.42 -11.99
CA VAL A 41 2.50 -13.08 -13.03
C VAL A 41 2.46 -14.61 -12.87
N ALA A 42 2.54 -15.11 -11.65
CA ALA A 42 2.45 -16.54 -11.35
C ALA A 42 1.10 -17.14 -11.77
N ASP A 43 0.02 -16.35 -11.67
CA ASP A 43 -1.33 -16.71 -12.11
C ASP A 43 -1.54 -16.62 -13.63
N GLY A 44 -0.48 -16.35 -14.39
CA GLY A 44 -0.50 -16.32 -15.87
C GLY A 44 -0.69 -14.92 -16.47
N GLY A 45 -0.68 -13.86 -15.66
CA GLY A 45 -0.71 -12.48 -16.13
C GLY A 45 0.58 -12.09 -16.87
N SER A 46 0.43 -11.34 -17.96
CA SER A 46 1.58 -10.79 -18.70
C SER A 46 2.07 -9.47 -18.08
N LEU A 47 3.34 -9.10 -18.30
CA LEU A 47 3.87 -7.81 -17.85
C LEU A 47 3.14 -6.62 -18.49
N ILE A 48 2.63 -6.77 -19.71
CA ILE A 48 1.77 -5.76 -20.36
C ILE A 48 0.46 -5.62 -19.59
N GLY A 49 -0.17 -6.75 -19.21
CA GLY A 49 -1.37 -6.76 -18.38
C GLY A 49 -1.14 -6.13 -17.01
N LEU A 50 0.03 -6.37 -16.41
CA LEU A 50 0.40 -5.78 -15.13
C LEU A 50 0.53 -4.24 -15.20
N VAL A 51 1.19 -3.73 -16.25
CA VAL A 51 1.29 -2.27 -16.49
C VAL A 51 -0.09 -1.67 -16.73
N LYS A 52 -0.94 -2.31 -17.53
CA LYS A 52 -2.33 -1.86 -17.75
C LYS A 52 -3.11 -1.76 -16.43
N LYS A 53 -3.03 -2.80 -15.59
CA LYS A 53 -3.67 -2.82 -14.27
C LYS A 53 -3.17 -1.69 -13.36
N HIS A 54 -1.88 -1.37 -13.38
CA HIS A 54 -1.36 -0.23 -12.61
C HIS A 54 -1.84 1.12 -13.13
N CYS A 55 -2.05 1.27 -14.45
CA CYS A 55 -2.67 2.48 -15.01
C CYS A 55 -4.12 2.64 -14.54
N GLU A 56 -4.90 1.55 -14.51
CA GLU A 56 -6.29 1.54 -14.02
C GLU A 56 -6.35 1.93 -12.53
N ILE A 57 -5.49 1.31 -11.69
CA ILE A 57 -5.38 1.63 -10.25
C ILE A 57 -5.06 3.11 -10.02
N TRP A 58 -4.14 3.68 -10.81
CA TRP A 58 -3.75 5.07 -10.65
C TRP A 58 -4.84 6.05 -11.10
N ALA A 59 -5.60 5.70 -12.15
CA ALA A 59 -6.74 6.49 -12.60
C ALA A 59 -7.89 6.50 -11.58
N GLY A 60 -7.94 5.49 -10.71
CA GLY A 60 -9.03 5.31 -9.74
C GLY A 60 -10.30 4.72 -10.36
N ASP A 61 -10.15 4.03 -11.50
CA ASP A 61 -11.21 3.28 -12.19
C ASP A 61 -11.52 1.94 -11.48
#